data_AF-A0A7C0UQM8-F1
#
_entry.id   AF-A0A7C0UQM8-F1
#
_cell.length_a   1.000
_cell.length_b   1.000
_cell.length_c   1.000
_cell.angle_alpha   90.00
_cell.angle_beta   90.00
_cell.angle_gamma   90.00
#
_symmetry.space_group_name_H-M   'P 1'
#
loop_
_entity.id
_entity.type
_entity.pdbx_description
1 polymer ?
#
loop_
_entity_poly.entity_id
_entity_poly.type
_entity_poly.pdbx_seq_one_letter_code
_entity_poly.pdbx_strand_id
1 'polypeptide(L)'
;MSEVFSSVNHIIRKCLETLPHLNPEELLSYKIKTEVEEVEVYYRLYELSKEMIWSEELPKIFYQLYQENLEHVEKLLELYKKIFQGKKLFQSTFHP
;
A
#
# COMPACT_ATOMS: atom_id res chain seq x y z
N MET A 1 -8.24 -5.69 -25.93
CA MET A 1 -7.41 -5.03 -24.89
C MET A 1 -7.11 -6.07 -23.83
N SER A 2 -5.88 -6.15 -23.30
CA SER A 2 -5.54 -7.16 -22.29
C SER A 2 -6.34 -6.96 -21.01
N GLU A 3 -6.69 -8.05 -20.31
CA GLU A 3 -7.42 -8.00 -19.04
C GLU A 3 -6.70 -7.11 -18.01
N VAL A 4 -5.36 -7.13 -18.01
CA VAL A 4 -4.51 -6.26 -17.19
C VAL A 4 -4.80 -4.78 -17.44
N PHE A 5 -4.93 -4.36 -18.70
CA PHE A 5 -5.22 -2.96 -19.03
C PHE A 5 -6.63 -2.54 -18.59
N SER A 6 -7.59 -3.46 -18.61
CA SER A 6 -8.95 -3.22 -18.09
C SER A 6 -8.92 -3.02 -16.58
N SER A 7 -8.23 -3.90 -15.85
CA SER A 7 -8.10 -3.81 -14.38
C SER A 7 -7.36 -2.55 -13.93
N VAL A 8 -6.25 -2.19 -14.58
CA VAL A 8 -5.52 -0.95 -14.26
C VAL A 8 -6.39 0.28 -14.52
N ASN A 9 -7.11 0.34 -15.63
CA ASN A 9 -8.04 1.45 -15.89
C ASN A 9 -9.16 1.54 -14.85
N HIS A 10 -9.68 0.40 -14.39
CA HIS A 10 -10.70 0.37 -13.35
C HIS A 10 -10.18 0.96 -12.03
N ILE A 11 -8.97 0.58 -11.63
CA ILE A 11 -8.30 1.13 -10.43
C ILE A 11 -8.09 2.64 -10.57
N ILE A 12 -7.53 3.09 -11.69
CA ILE A 12 -7.28 4.52 -11.95
C ILE A 12 -8.59 5.32 -11.87
N ARG A 13 -9.66 4.85 -12.50
CA ARG A 13 -10.98 5.52 -12.44
C ARG A 13 -11.50 5.62 -11.01
N LYS A 14 -11.45 4.52 -10.24
CA LYS A 14 -11.86 4.54 -8.83
C LYS A 14 -11.05 5.54 -8.00
N CYS A 15 -9.73 5.64 -8.21
CA CYS A 15 -8.90 6.63 -7.53
C CYS A 15 -9.32 8.06 -7.88
N LEU A 16 -9.56 8.35 -9.17
CA LEU A 16 -10.01 9.67 -9.63
C LEU A 16 -11.40 10.04 -9.09
N GLU A 17 -12.26 9.07 -8.86
CA GLU A 17 -13.59 9.27 -8.27
C GLU A 17 -13.53 9.40 -6.74
N THR A 18 -12.64 8.68 -6.06
CA THR A 18 -12.63 8.60 -4.58
C THR A 18 -11.78 9.70 -3.95
N LEU A 19 -10.56 9.91 -4.43
CA LEU A 19 -9.57 10.80 -3.79
C LEU A 19 -10.05 12.25 -3.62
N PRO A 20 -10.74 12.88 -4.59
CA PRO A 20 -11.18 14.28 -4.44
C PRO A 20 -12.22 14.50 -3.34
N HIS A 21 -12.88 13.44 -2.87
CA HIS A 21 -13.94 13.53 -1.87
C HIS A 21 -13.45 13.21 -0.44
N LEU A 22 -12.18 12.81 -0.29
CA LEU A 22 -11.61 12.52 1.03
C LEU A 22 -11.21 13.81 1.72
N ASN A 23 -11.61 13.97 2.98
CA ASN A 23 -11.06 14.98 3.86
C ASN A 23 -9.58 14.63 4.22
N PRO A 24 -8.81 15.56 4.82
CA PRO A 24 -7.39 15.30 5.11
C PRO A 24 -7.12 14.06 5.99
N GLU A 25 -8.02 13.74 6.92
CA GLU A 25 -7.90 12.56 7.80
C GLU A 25 -8.15 11.27 7.00
N GLU A 26 -9.18 11.28 6.16
CA GLU A 26 -9.54 10.15 5.29
C GLU A 26 -8.47 9.90 4.23
N LEU A 27 -7.91 10.96 3.65
CA LEU A 27 -6.84 10.86 2.66
C LEU A 27 -5.58 10.24 3.26
N LEU A 28 -5.16 10.71 4.45
CA LEU A 28 -4.00 10.15 5.12
C LEU A 28 -4.24 8.69 5.56
N SER A 29 -5.44 8.39 6.06
CA SER A 29 -5.84 7.01 6.41
C SER A 29 -5.83 6.09 5.18
N TYR A 30 -6.34 6.58 4.04
CA TYR A 30 -6.32 5.86 2.76
C TYR A 30 -4.88 5.54 2.35
N LYS A 31 -3.99 6.53 2.36
CA LYS A 31 -2.58 6.33 2.00
C LYS A 31 -1.88 5.32 2.91
N ILE A 32 -2.09 5.41 4.23
CA ILE A 32 -1.53 4.46 5.20
C ILE A 32 -2.01 3.03 4.91
N LYS A 33 -3.30 2.87 4.62
CA LYS A 33 -3.88 1.56 4.30
C LYS A 33 -3.24 0.96 3.05
N THR A 34 -3.14 1.72 1.97
CA THR A 34 -2.52 1.25 0.72
C THR A 34 -1.06 0.86 0.92
N GLU A 35 -0.29 1.64 1.70
CA GLU A 35 1.10 1.31 2.02
C GLU A 35 1.23 0.02 2.83
N VAL A 36 0.32 -0.22 3.80
CA VAL A 36 0.27 -1.50 4.55
C VAL A 36 -0.02 -2.69 3.64
N GLU A 37 -0.95 -2.55 2.70
CA GLU A 37 -1.24 -3.59 1.70
C GLU A 37 -0.01 -3.89 0.83
N GLU A 38 0.75 -2.87 0.42
CA GLU A 38 1.99 -3.05 -0.34
C GLU A 38 3.08 -3.75 0.48
N VAL A 39 3.23 -3.43 1.78
CA VAL A 39 4.15 -4.15 2.70
C VAL A 39 3.83 -5.65 2.71
N GLU A 40 2.54 -6.01 2.83
CA GLU A 40 2.13 -7.42 2.80
C GLU A 40 2.45 -8.09 1.46
N VAL A 41 2.23 -7.39 0.34
CA VAL A 41 2.54 -7.90 -1.00
C VAL A 41 4.03 -8.15 -1.16
N TYR A 42 4.89 -7.19 -0.81
CA TYR A 42 6.34 -7.35 -0.94
C TYR A 42 6.89 -8.45 -0.04
N TYR A 43 6.37 -8.58 1.18
CA TYR A 43 6.75 -9.69 2.05
C TYR A 43 6.36 -11.05 1.48
N ARG A 44 5.15 -11.17 0.92
CA ARG A 44 4.72 -12.42 0.24
C ARG A 44 5.58 -12.74 -0.98
N LEU A 45 5.93 -11.73 -1.78
CA LEU A 45 6.82 -11.92 -2.94
C LEU A 45 8.23 -12.33 -2.51
N TYR A 46 8.74 -11.76 -1.41
CA TYR A 46 9.98 -12.21 -0.80
C TYR A 46 9.90 -13.69 -0.40
N GLU A 47 8.86 -14.10 0.33
CA GLU A 47 8.68 -15.50 0.75
C GLU A 47 8.62 -16.46 -0.45
N LEU A 48 7.81 -16.14 -1.46
CA LEU A 48 7.65 -16.97 -2.66
C LEU A 48 8.93 -17.04 -3.50
N SER A 49 9.67 -15.94 -3.60
CA SER A 49 10.89 -15.89 -4.42
C SER A 49 12.07 -16.62 -3.77
N LYS A 50 12.07 -16.87 -2.45
CA LYS A 50 13.08 -17.72 -1.81
C LYS A 50 13.05 -19.17 -2.30
N GLU A 51 11.89 -19.64 -2.75
CA GLU A 51 11.73 -21.00 -3.29
C GLU A 51 12.22 -21.11 -4.75
N MET A 52 12.56 -19.99 -5.38
CA MET A 52 13.01 -19.91 -6.76
C MET A 52 14.53 -20.06 -6.86
N ILE A 53 15.00 -21.22 -7.33
CA ILE A 53 16.43 -21.58 -7.45
C ILE A 53 17.23 -20.67 -8.42
N TRP A 54 16.54 -19.89 -9.24
CA TRP A 54 17.10 -19.24 -10.43
C TRP A 54 17.49 -17.77 -10.25
N SER A 55 17.25 -17.17 -9.07
CA SER A 55 17.77 -15.83 -8.76
C SER A 55 17.82 -15.55 -7.27
N GLU A 56 19.03 -15.33 -6.74
CA GLU A 56 19.22 -14.83 -5.37
C GLU A 56 18.96 -13.33 -5.23
N GLU A 57 18.90 -12.58 -6.34
CA GLU A 57 18.69 -11.13 -6.31
C GLU A 57 17.22 -10.76 -6.16
N LEU A 58 16.30 -11.55 -6.72
CA LEU A 58 14.86 -11.33 -6.61
C LEU A 58 14.36 -11.24 -5.16
N PRO A 59 14.64 -12.21 -4.26
CA PRO A 59 14.22 -12.11 -2.87
C PRO A 59 14.86 -10.91 -2.18
N LYS A 60 16.11 -10.54 -2.49
CA LYS A 60 16.76 -9.37 -1.89
C LYS A 60 16.03 -8.08 -2.24
N ILE A 61 15.64 -7.92 -3.52
CA ILE A 61 14.89 -6.74 -3.98
C ILE A 61 13.52 -6.67 -3.31
N PHE A 62 12.75 -7.76 -3.26
CA PHE A 62 11.45 -7.75 -2.60
C PHE A 62 11.54 -7.48 -1.11
N TYR A 63 12.58 -8.00 -0.45
CA TYR A 63 12.82 -7.71 0.96
C TYR A 63 13.19 -6.24 1.20
N GLN A 64 14.01 -5.65 0.32
CA GLN A 64 14.35 -4.23 0.39
C GLN A 64 13.08 -3.36 0.24
N LEU A 65 12.24 -3.64 -0.75
CA LEU A 65 10.98 -2.91 -0.96
C LEU A 65 10.03 -3.05 0.24
N TYR A 66 9.97 -4.24 0.85
CA TYR A 66 9.24 -4.46 2.09
C TYR A 66 9.73 -3.54 3.23
N GLN A 67 11.05 -3.42 3.42
CA GLN A 67 11.63 -2.58 4.47
C GLN A 67 11.37 -1.09 4.21
N GLU A 68 11.57 -0.63 2.96
CA GLU A 68 11.32 0.76 2.56
C GLU A 68 9.86 1.15 2.79
N ASN A 69 8.91 0.31 2.38
CA ASN A 69 7.49 0.58 2.59
C ASN A 69 7.10 0.52 4.08
N LEU A 70 7.72 -0.36 4.87
CA LEU A 70 7.47 -0.41 6.32
C LEU A 70 7.86 0.90 7.00
N GLU A 71 9.03 1.47 6.65
CA GLU A 71 9.44 2.78 7.15
C GLU A 71 8.47 3.90 6.72
N HIS A 72 7.92 3.83 5.50
CA HIS A 72 6.92 4.78 5.04
C HIS A 72 5.63 4.70 5.86
N VAL A 73 5.14 3.48 6.12
CA VAL A 73 3.96 3.26 6.98
C VAL A 73 4.19 3.86 8.37
N GLU A 74 5.34 3.61 8.98
CA GLU A 74 5.68 4.14 10.31
C GLU A 74 5.68 5.67 10.33
N LYS A 75 6.34 6.32 9.36
CA LYS A 75 6.37 7.79 9.23
C LYS A 75 4.97 8.38 9.05
N LEU A 76 4.12 7.73 8.23
CA LEU A 76 2.75 8.19 8.00
C LEU A 76 1.87 8.00 9.25
N LEU A 77 2.04 6.91 10.00
CA LEU A 77 1.34 6.66 11.26
C LEU A 77 1.71 7.68 12.34
N GLU A 78 3.00 8.02 12.46
CA GLU A 78 3.48 9.07 13.36
C GLU A 78 2.86 10.42 13.00
N LEU A 79 2.86 10.76 11.70
CA LEU A 79 2.23 11.98 11.19
C LEU A 79 0.73 12.02 11.51
N TYR A 80 0.02 10.91 11.28
CA TYR A 80 -1.41 10.80 11.57
C TYR A 80 -1.69 11.03 13.06
N LYS A 81 -0.95 10.35 13.96
CA LYS A 81 -1.09 10.52 15.42
C LYS A 81 -0.81 11.95 15.87
N LYS A 82 0.16 12.62 15.24
CA LYS A 82 0.53 14.01 15.54
C LYS A 82 -0.56 15.00 15.15
N ILE A 83 -1.19 14.81 13.98
CA ILE A 83 -2.21 15.72 13.44
C ILE A 83 -3.61 15.43 14.00
N PHE A 84 -3.98 14.15 14.16
CA PHE A 84 -5.34 13.70 14.49
C PHE A 84 -5.40 13.00 15.86
N GLN A 85 -4.82 13.63 16.88
CA GLN A 85 -4.70 13.07 18.24
C GLN A 85 -6.00 12.43 18.75
N GLY A 86 -5.91 11.20 19.26
CA GLY A 86 -7.05 10.49 19.86
C GLY A 86 -8.04 9.86 18.88
N LYS A 87 -7.85 10.03 17.56
CA LYS A 87 -8.66 9.36 16.54
C LYS A 87 -8.04 8.03 16.13
N LYS A 88 -8.90 7.04 15.87
CA LYS A 88 -8.50 5.77 15.24
C LYS A 88 -8.43 6.00 13.73
N LEU A 89 -7.49 5.32 13.07
CA LEU A 89 -7.43 5.30 11.61
C LEU A 89 -8.81 5.01 11.03
N PHE A 90 -9.21 5.81 10.05
CA PHE A 90 -10.48 5.62 9.39
C PHE A 90 -10.44 4.27 8.65
N GLN A 91 -11.30 3.34 9.08
CA GLN A 91 -11.51 2.08 8.36
C GLN A 91 -12.40 2.37 7.16
N SER A 92 -11.77 2.85 6.08
CA SER A 92 -12.45 2.91 4.79
C SER A 92 -12.85 1.50 4.38
N THR A 93 -14.13 1.31 4.07
CA THR A 93 -14.71 0.08 3.50
C THR A 93 -14.23 -0.22 2.07
N PHE A 94 -13.18 0.47 1.61
CA PHE A 94 -12.50 0.24 0.36
C PHE A 94 -11.82 -1.15 0.36
N HIS A 95 -12.37 -2.09 -0.40
CA HIS A 95 -11.66 -3.29 -0.84
C HIS A 95 -11.34 -3.11 -2.33
N PRO A 96 -10.05 -3.19 -2.73
CA PRO A 96 -9.64 -3.18 -4.13
C PRO A 96 -10.38 -4.21 -4.98
#